data_AF-A0A673VJA7-F1
#
_entry.id   AF-A0A673VJA7-F1
#
_cell.length_a   1.000
_cell.length_b   1.000
_cell.length_c   1.000
_cell.angle_alpha   90.00
_cell.angle_beta   90.00
_cell.angle_gamma   90.00
#
_symmetry.space_group_name_H-M   'P 1'
#
loop_
_entity.id
_entity.type
_entity.pdbx_description
1 polymer ?
#
loop_
_entity_poly.entity_id
_entity_poly.type
_entity_poly.pdbx_seq_one_letter_code
_entity_poly.pdbx_strand_id
1 'polypeptide(L)'
;MRPLTEEETRVMFEKIAKYIGENLQLLVDRPDGTYCFRLHNDRVYYVSEKILKLAANISGDKLVSLGTCFGKFTKTHKFRLHITALDYLAPYAKYKVWIKPGAEQSFLYGNHVLKSGLGRITESTCQYQGVVVYSMADVPLMSPHADDVTDLQGCFHRCFSHKSYLNCIQSIIQLFSFILLLVVHLRPLIEDSKIEHPGGEEVLMEQAGADASESFEDVGHSSDAREMLKQYYIGDVHPNDLKPESGSKDSSKDSTCRSCWSYWILPIIGAVVLGFLYRYYVSESKSS
;
A
#
# COMPACT_ATOMS: atom_id res chain seq x y z
N MET A 1 -3.56 -12.88 8.60
CA MET A 1 -3.34 -12.73 7.14
C MET A 1 -4.14 -13.81 6.43
N ARG A 2 -5.17 -13.44 5.66
CA ARG A 2 -6.01 -14.41 4.94
C ARG A 2 -5.69 -14.43 3.44
N PRO A 3 -5.95 -15.54 2.72
CA PRO A 3 -6.05 -15.51 1.25
C PRO A 3 -7.11 -14.50 0.80
N LEU A 4 -6.91 -13.94 -0.40
CA LEU A 4 -7.95 -13.19 -1.10
C LEU A 4 -9.02 -14.18 -1.58
N THR A 5 -10.27 -13.72 -1.62
CA THR A 5 -11.34 -14.48 -2.30
C THR A 5 -11.17 -14.38 -3.82
N GLU A 6 -11.88 -15.22 -4.56
CA GLU A 6 -11.81 -15.20 -6.03
C GLU A 6 -12.28 -13.86 -6.61
N GLU A 7 -13.31 -13.25 -6.02
CA GLU A 7 -13.82 -11.95 -6.44
C GLU A 7 -12.83 -10.81 -6.15
N GLU A 8 -12.23 -10.81 -4.96
CA GLU A 8 -11.20 -9.83 -4.57
C GLU A 8 -9.99 -9.92 -5.49
N THR A 9 -9.58 -11.15 -5.79
CA THR A 9 -8.47 -11.46 -6.69
C THR A 9 -8.75 -10.94 -8.09
N ARG A 10 -9.96 -11.16 -8.62
CA ARG A 10 -10.38 -10.62 -9.92
C ARG A 10 -10.33 -9.09 -9.95
N VAL A 11 -10.92 -8.41 -8.96
CA VAL A 11 -10.95 -6.93 -8.89
C VAL A 11 -9.54 -6.34 -8.80
N MET A 12 -8.67 -6.97 -8.01
CA MET A 12 -7.27 -6.57 -7.89
C MET A 12 -6.53 -6.73 -9.22
N PHE A 13 -6.62 -7.91 -9.85
CA PHE A 13 -5.92 -8.18 -11.10
C PHE A 13 -6.44 -7.36 -12.27
N GLU A 14 -7.75 -7.07 -12.33
CA GLU A 14 -8.30 -6.13 -13.32
C GLU A 14 -7.68 -4.74 -13.21
N LYS A 15 -7.40 -4.25 -12.00
CA LYS A 15 -6.74 -2.95 -11.80
C LYS A 15 -5.27 -3.02 -12.19
N ILE A 16 -4.55 -4.09 -11.83
CA ILE A 16 -3.13 -4.28 -12.16
C ILE A 16 -2.92 -4.48 -13.67
N ALA A 17 -3.76 -5.28 -14.32
CA ALA A 17 -3.71 -5.56 -15.74
C ALA A 17 -3.82 -4.30 -16.61
N LYS A 18 -4.44 -3.21 -16.10
CA LYS A 18 -4.44 -1.91 -16.79
C LYS A 18 -3.05 -1.29 -16.97
N TYR A 19 -2.08 -1.65 -16.14
CA TYR A 19 -0.71 -1.11 -16.19
C TYR A 19 0.27 -2.06 -16.90
N ILE A 20 0.24 -3.34 -16.51
CA ILE A 20 1.21 -4.35 -16.99
C ILE A 20 0.68 -5.21 -18.15
N GLY A 21 -0.64 -5.22 -18.39
CA GLY A 21 -1.27 -6.09 -19.38
C GLY A 21 -1.18 -7.57 -18.99
N GLU A 22 -0.68 -8.38 -19.91
CA GLU A 22 -0.57 -9.85 -19.80
C GLU A 22 0.63 -10.31 -18.95
N ASN A 23 1.52 -9.39 -18.55
CA ASN A 23 2.75 -9.68 -17.81
C ASN A 23 2.52 -10.02 -16.32
N LEU A 24 1.29 -10.27 -15.90
CA LEU A 24 0.94 -10.56 -14.52
C LEU A 24 1.61 -11.83 -13.99
N GLN A 25 1.83 -12.82 -14.85
CA GLN A 25 2.52 -14.06 -14.49
C GLN A 25 3.94 -13.80 -13.98
N LEU A 26 4.62 -12.78 -14.52
CA LEU A 26 5.98 -12.42 -14.08
C LEU A 26 6.03 -11.85 -12.65
N LEU A 27 4.89 -11.37 -12.13
CA LEU A 27 4.79 -10.96 -10.73
C LEU A 27 4.59 -12.15 -9.80
N VAL A 28 3.99 -13.25 -10.24
CA VAL A 28 3.76 -14.42 -9.40
C VAL A 28 4.97 -15.35 -9.43
N ASP A 29 5.47 -15.61 -10.64
CA ASP A 29 6.56 -16.54 -10.90
C ASP A 29 7.85 -15.77 -11.16
N ARG A 30 8.58 -15.49 -10.07
CA ARG A 30 9.94 -14.96 -10.14
C ARG A 30 10.96 -16.10 -10.11
N PRO A 31 12.17 -15.91 -10.67
CA PRO A 31 13.23 -16.91 -10.58
C PRO A 31 13.63 -17.27 -9.12
N ASP A 32 13.44 -16.35 -8.17
CA ASP A 32 13.80 -16.56 -6.76
C ASP A 32 12.78 -17.42 -5.97
N GLY A 33 11.60 -17.62 -6.55
CA GLY A 33 10.48 -18.37 -5.98
C GLY A 33 9.12 -17.73 -6.26
N THR A 34 8.07 -18.44 -5.83
CA THR A 34 6.68 -18.01 -6.00
C THR A 34 6.30 -16.93 -5.00
N TYR A 35 5.58 -15.92 -5.50
CA TYR A 35 5.02 -14.84 -4.71
C TYR A 35 3.49 -14.95 -4.65
N CYS A 36 2.93 -14.55 -3.51
CA CYS A 36 1.50 -14.63 -3.27
C CYS A 36 0.96 -13.31 -2.70
N PHE A 37 -0.33 -13.09 -2.91
CA PHE A 37 -1.04 -11.95 -2.34
C PHE A 37 -1.82 -12.39 -1.09
N ARG A 38 -1.72 -11.59 -0.02
CA ARG A 38 -2.45 -11.82 1.23
C ARG A 38 -3.18 -10.56 1.66
N LEU A 39 -4.34 -10.74 2.26
CA LEU A 39 -5.14 -9.65 2.79
C LEU A 39 -5.03 -9.60 4.31
N HIS A 40 -4.78 -8.40 4.83
CA HIS A 40 -4.78 -8.08 6.25
C HIS A 40 -5.25 -6.64 6.44
N ASN A 41 -6.21 -6.43 7.35
CA ASN A 41 -6.81 -5.12 7.64
C ASN A 41 -7.22 -4.33 6.36
N ASP A 42 -7.92 -5.00 5.44
CA ASP A 42 -8.35 -4.48 4.13
C ASP A 42 -7.21 -4.05 3.18
N ARG A 43 -5.96 -4.29 3.55
CA ARG A 43 -4.77 -4.05 2.73
C ARG A 43 -4.28 -5.35 2.11
N VAL A 44 -3.82 -5.25 0.87
CA VAL A 44 -3.24 -6.37 0.15
C VAL A 44 -1.73 -6.25 0.17
N TYR A 45 -1.09 -7.30 0.63
CA TYR A 45 0.35 -7.43 0.72
C TYR A 45 0.86 -8.45 -0.30
N TYR A 46 1.96 -8.10 -0.95
CA TYR A 46 2.71 -8.95 -1.86
C TYR A 46 3.91 -9.53 -1.11
N VAL A 47 3.94 -10.85 -0.98
CA VAL A 47 4.90 -11.56 -0.12
C VAL A 47 5.37 -12.85 -0.78
N SER A 48 6.63 -13.23 -0.55
CA SER A 48 7.14 -14.53 -0.97
C SER A 48 6.47 -15.65 -0.16
N GLU A 49 6.14 -16.78 -0.80
CA GLU A 49 5.61 -17.95 -0.09
C GLU A 49 6.55 -18.46 1.01
N LYS A 50 7.87 -18.29 0.85
CA LYS A 50 8.87 -18.65 1.87
C LYS A 50 8.65 -17.84 3.15
N ILE A 51 8.53 -16.52 3.03
CA ILE A 51 8.28 -15.61 4.16
C ILE A 51 6.92 -15.90 4.79
N LEU A 52 5.91 -16.22 3.98
CA LEU A 52 4.59 -16.54 4.48
C LEU A 52 4.58 -17.79 5.38
N LYS A 53 5.35 -18.83 5.02
CA LYS A 53 5.48 -20.04 5.85
C LYS A 53 6.10 -19.72 7.21
N LEU A 54 7.12 -18.85 7.24
CA LEU A 54 7.74 -18.40 8.49
C LEU A 54 6.79 -17.55 9.32
N ALA A 55 6.01 -16.69 8.67
CA ALA A 55 5.02 -15.85 9.31
C ALA A 55 3.85 -16.62 9.93
N ALA A 56 3.68 -17.92 9.61
CA ALA A 56 2.67 -18.76 10.24
C ALA A 56 2.89 -18.92 11.75
N ASN A 57 4.13 -18.72 12.22
CA ASN A 57 4.47 -18.76 13.64
C ASN A 57 4.05 -17.49 14.41
N ILE A 58 3.63 -16.43 13.70
CA ILE A 58 3.26 -15.15 14.31
C ILE A 58 1.73 -15.01 14.27
N SER A 59 1.13 -14.72 15.42
CA SER A 59 -0.31 -14.44 15.51
C SER A 59 -0.70 -13.24 14.64
N GLY A 60 -1.80 -13.34 13.89
CA GLY A 60 -2.21 -12.33 12.93
C GLY A 60 -2.50 -10.93 13.51
N ASP A 61 -2.79 -10.86 14.82
CA ASP A 61 -3.08 -9.61 15.54
C ASP A 61 -1.80 -8.83 15.90
N LYS A 62 -0.69 -9.55 16.10
CA LYS A 62 0.66 -8.97 16.32
C LYS A 62 1.36 -8.60 15.02
N LEU A 63 0.86 -9.12 13.90
CA LEU A 63 1.43 -8.88 12.59
C LEU A 63 1.02 -7.49 12.08
N VAL A 64 1.99 -6.57 11.98
CA VAL A 64 1.76 -5.20 11.48
C VAL A 64 1.71 -5.17 9.95
N SER A 65 2.74 -5.70 9.30
CA SER A 65 2.85 -5.81 7.84
C SER A 65 3.78 -6.96 7.46
N LEU A 66 3.61 -7.52 6.27
CA LEU A 66 4.58 -8.45 5.69
C LEU A 66 4.77 -8.15 4.21
N GLY A 67 6.03 -8.01 3.79
CA GLY A 67 6.36 -7.71 2.41
C GLY A 67 5.89 -6.31 2.01
N THR A 68 5.48 -6.15 0.76
CA THR A 68 5.12 -4.85 0.21
C THR A 68 3.60 -4.69 0.12
N CYS A 69 3.07 -3.60 0.67
CA CYS A 69 1.66 -3.24 0.48
C CYS A 69 1.42 -2.86 -1.00
N PHE A 70 0.52 -3.55 -1.70
CA PHE A 70 0.14 -3.21 -3.07
C PHE A 70 -1.02 -2.23 -3.11
N GLY A 71 -1.86 -2.22 -2.08
CA GLY A 71 -3.04 -1.39 -2.06
C GLY A 71 -4.02 -1.76 -0.96
N LYS A 72 -5.20 -1.17 -1.03
CA LYS A 72 -6.30 -1.43 -0.11
C LYS A 72 -7.63 -1.55 -0.82
N PHE A 73 -8.52 -2.35 -0.26
CA PHE A 73 -9.92 -2.38 -0.66
C PHE A 73 -10.69 -1.22 -0.01
N THR A 74 -11.54 -0.58 -0.80
CA THR A 74 -12.51 0.38 -0.28
C THR A 74 -13.74 -0.33 0.25
N LYS A 75 -14.54 0.39 1.05
CA LYS A 75 -15.90 -0.06 1.45
C LYS A 75 -16.81 -0.36 0.25
N THR A 76 -16.51 0.20 -0.92
CA THR A 76 -17.21 -0.04 -2.18
C THR A 76 -16.64 -1.23 -2.98
N HIS A 77 -15.80 -2.06 -2.36
CA HIS A 77 -15.12 -3.20 -2.98
C HIS A 77 -14.33 -2.84 -4.25
N LYS A 78 -13.78 -1.61 -4.31
CA LYS A 78 -12.84 -1.21 -5.35
C LYS A 78 -11.42 -1.31 -4.80
N PHE A 79 -10.51 -1.83 -5.61
CA PHE A 79 -9.10 -1.91 -5.24
C PHE A 79 -8.40 -0.59 -5.57
N ARG A 80 -7.81 0.04 -4.54
CA ARG A 80 -6.99 1.25 -4.64
C ARG A 80 -5.53 0.86 -4.56
N LEU A 81 -4.76 1.21 -5.59
CA LEU A 81 -3.35 0.86 -5.70
C LEU A 81 -2.50 1.87 -4.92
N HIS A 82 -1.55 1.40 -4.13
CA HIS A 82 -0.61 2.26 -3.40
C HIS A 82 0.67 2.50 -4.20
N ILE A 83 1.36 3.61 -3.90
CA ILE A 83 2.65 3.98 -4.51
C ILE A 83 3.73 2.91 -4.30
N THR A 84 3.68 2.18 -3.19
CA THR A 84 4.60 1.09 -2.86
C THR A 84 4.59 -0.07 -3.87
N ALA A 85 3.53 -0.21 -4.68
CA ALA A 85 3.49 -1.20 -5.75
C ALA A 85 4.32 -0.79 -6.99
N LEU A 86 4.71 0.48 -7.09
CA LEU A 86 5.34 1.06 -8.28
C LEU A 86 6.62 0.31 -8.67
N ASP A 87 7.46 -0.04 -7.71
CA ASP A 87 8.76 -0.68 -7.96
C ASP A 87 8.61 -2.04 -8.66
N TYR A 88 7.52 -2.76 -8.33
CA TYR A 88 7.20 -4.04 -8.95
C TYR A 88 6.49 -3.88 -10.29
N LEU A 89 5.70 -2.82 -10.46
CA LEU A 89 4.91 -2.60 -11.68
C LEU A 89 5.71 -1.90 -12.79
N ALA A 90 6.60 -0.97 -12.44
CA ALA A 90 7.36 -0.16 -13.38
C ALA A 90 8.20 -0.98 -14.39
N PRO A 91 8.89 -2.07 -14.00
CA PRO A 91 9.64 -2.89 -14.94
C PRO A 91 8.76 -3.53 -16.01
N TYR A 92 7.56 -3.98 -15.64
CA TYR A 92 6.64 -4.73 -16.51
C TYR A 92 5.60 -3.86 -17.21
N ALA A 93 5.57 -2.55 -16.91
CA ALA A 93 4.62 -1.62 -17.49
C ALA A 93 4.83 -1.47 -19.01
N LYS A 94 3.77 -1.72 -19.78
CA LYS A 94 3.80 -1.60 -21.25
C LYS A 94 3.76 -0.14 -21.70
N TYR A 95 2.92 0.67 -21.06
CA TYR A 95 2.71 2.06 -21.42
C TYR A 95 3.38 2.99 -20.41
N LYS A 96 4.29 3.82 -20.90
CA LYS A 96 5.13 4.70 -20.11
C LYS A 96 5.02 6.13 -20.62
N VAL A 97 5.06 7.08 -19.68
CA VAL A 97 5.02 8.51 -19.97
C VAL A 97 6.18 9.18 -19.27
N TRP A 98 7.01 9.89 -20.02
CA TRP A 98 8.11 10.68 -19.48
C TRP A 98 7.70 12.14 -19.33
N ILE A 99 7.89 12.69 -18.14
CA ILE A 99 7.58 14.09 -17.82
C ILE A 99 8.84 14.93 -17.73
N LYS A 100 8.74 16.19 -18.15
CA LYS A 100 9.83 17.16 -18.08
C LYS A 100 10.04 17.64 -16.63
N PRO A 101 11.26 18.07 -16.26
CA PRO A 101 11.56 18.57 -14.91
C PRO A 101 10.61 19.68 -14.41
N GLY A 102 10.19 20.58 -15.29
CA GLY A 102 9.23 21.65 -14.93
C GLY A 102 7.82 21.16 -14.54
N ALA A 103 7.48 19.90 -14.84
CA ALA A 103 6.21 19.28 -14.47
C ALA A 103 6.35 18.17 -13.41
N GLU A 104 7.58 17.71 -13.13
CA GLU A 104 7.86 16.67 -12.13
C GLU A 104 7.37 17.05 -10.74
N GLN A 105 7.77 18.22 -10.26
CA GLN A 105 7.36 18.68 -8.93
C GLN A 105 5.84 18.84 -8.82
N SER A 106 5.19 19.35 -9.88
CA SER A 106 3.74 19.48 -9.92
C SER A 106 3.04 18.12 -9.81
N PHE A 107 3.56 17.12 -10.52
CA PHE A 107 3.06 15.75 -10.48
C PHE A 107 3.26 15.07 -9.11
N LEU A 108 4.42 15.28 -8.48
CA LEU A 108 4.72 14.76 -7.14
C LEU A 108 3.81 15.35 -6.06
N TYR A 109 3.36 16.60 -6.21
CA TYR A 109 2.34 17.18 -5.34
C TYR A 109 0.92 16.67 -5.63
N GLY A 110 0.76 15.76 -6.58
CA GLY A 110 -0.51 15.13 -6.90
C GLY A 110 -1.34 15.86 -7.96
N ASN A 111 -0.76 16.83 -8.67
CA ASN A 111 -1.43 17.46 -9.80
C ASN A 111 -1.34 16.59 -11.06
N HIS A 112 -2.26 16.82 -11.99
CA HIS A 112 -2.23 16.16 -13.30
C HIS A 112 -1.09 16.69 -14.18
N VAL A 113 -0.58 15.81 -15.06
CA VAL A 113 0.43 16.18 -16.06
C VAL A 113 -0.22 17.01 -17.16
N LEU A 114 0.24 18.25 -17.32
CA LEU A 114 -0.18 19.12 -18.43
C LEU A 114 0.53 18.73 -19.72
N LYS A 115 -0.09 19.05 -20.87
CA LYS A 115 0.51 18.81 -22.20
C LYS A 115 1.88 19.47 -22.38
N SER A 116 2.11 20.63 -21.76
CA SER A 116 3.40 21.34 -21.78
C SER A 116 4.52 20.56 -21.07
N GLY A 117 4.15 19.84 -20.00
CA GLY A 117 5.01 19.00 -19.18
C GLY A 117 5.29 17.61 -19.75
N LEU A 118 4.59 17.22 -20.81
CA LEU A 118 4.78 15.93 -21.47
C LEU A 118 6.10 15.94 -22.27
N GLY A 119 6.96 14.97 -21.97
CA GLY A 119 8.23 14.75 -22.66
C GLY A 119 8.11 13.72 -23.77
N ARG A 120 7.94 12.44 -23.39
CA ARG A 120 7.80 11.30 -24.30
C ARG A 120 6.64 10.42 -23.86
N ILE A 121 6.03 9.69 -24.78
CA ILE A 121 4.97 8.74 -24.50
C ILE A 121 5.18 7.49 -25.36
N THR A 122 4.89 6.32 -24.81
CA THR A 122 4.89 5.08 -25.58
C THR A 122 3.83 5.15 -26.70
N GLU A 123 4.20 4.72 -27.89
CA GLU A 123 3.28 4.59 -29.02
C GLU A 123 2.14 3.61 -28.69
N SER A 124 1.00 3.70 -29.38
CA SER A 124 -0.18 2.86 -29.17
C SER A 124 -0.86 2.97 -27.79
N THR A 125 -0.60 4.04 -27.04
CA THR A 125 -1.33 4.31 -25.79
C THR A 125 -2.75 4.76 -26.10
N CYS A 126 -3.74 3.93 -25.80
CA CYS A 126 -5.15 4.28 -25.95
C CYS A 126 -5.60 5.31 -24.90
N GLN A 127 -6.68 6.03 -25.19
CA GLN A 127 -7.33 6.85 -24.18
C GLN A 127 -7.80 5.94 -23.03
N TYR A 128 -7.70 6.43 -21.78
CA TYR A 128 -8.06 5.69 -20.55
C TYR A 128 -7.14 4.51 -20.20
N GLN A 129 -6.01 4.37 -20.88
CA GLN A 129 -5.04 3.34 -20.55
C GLN A 129 -4.27 3.69 -19.27
N GLY A 130 -4.04 2.68 -18.42
CA GLY A 130 -3.13 2.81 -17.29
C GLY A 130 -1.70 3.02 -17.75
N VAL A 131 -1.11 4.17 -17.40
CA VAL A 131 0.27 4.52 -17.72
C VAL A 131 1.10 4.66 -16.46
N VAL A 132 2.36 4.26 -16.53
CA VAL A 132 3.36 4.55 -15.48
C VAL A 132 4.14 5.81 -15.88
N VAL A 133 4.25 6.75 -14.95
CA VAL A 133 4.94 8.02 -15.19
C VAL A 133 6.40 7.88 -14.80
N TYR A 134 7.28 8.50 -15.58
CA TYR A 134 8.72 8.50 -15.42
C TYR A 134 9.25 9.92 -15.52
N SER A 135 10.31 10.20 -14.77
CA SER A 135 11.17 11.36 -15.03
C SER A 135 11.91 11.18 -16.36
N MET A 136 12.42 12.27 -16.94
CA MET A 136 13.38 12.20 -18.05
C MET A 136 14.65 11.39 -17.73
N ALA A 137 14.93 11.14 -16.45
CA ALA A 137 16.05 10.31 -15.98
C ALA A 137 15.68 8.82 -15.82
N ASP A 138 14.56 8.36 -16.39
CA ASP A 138 14.06 6.97 -16.28
C ASP A 138 13.76 6.51 -14.84
N VAL A 139 13.56 7.46 -13.94
CA VAL A 139 13.10 7.19 -12.56
C VAL A 139 11.58 7.09 -12.55
N PRO A 140 10.97 5.99 -12.06
CA PRO A 140 9.52 5.87 -11.99
C PRO A 140 8.97 6.84 -10.94
N LEU A 141 7.92 7.57 -11.32
CA LEU A 141 7.23 8.54 -10.47
C LEU A 141 5.77 8.14 -10.35
N MET A 142 5.21 8.30 -9.15
CA MET A 142 3.79 8.10 -8.91
C MET A 142 3.27 9.21 -8.01
N SER A 143 2.07 9.71 -8.31
CA SER A 143 1.39 10.65 -7.44
C SER A 143 0.87 9.93 -6.18
N PRO A 144 0.86 10.60 -5.02
CA PRO A 144 0.28 10.06 -3.78
C PRO A 144 -1.25 9.82 -3.88
N HIS A 145 -1.92 10.47 -4.84
CA HIS A 145 -3.36 10.31 -5.12
C HIS A 145 -3.62 9.44 -6.36
N ALA A 146 -2.79 8.40 -6.52
CA ALA A 146 -2.75 7.44 -7.63
C ALA A 146 -4.10 6.85 -8.12
N ASP A 147 -5.17 6.96 -7.33
CA ASP A 147 -6.48 6.42 -7.68
C ASP A 147 -7.05 7.00 -8.99
N ASP A 148 -6.74 8.27 -9.29
CA ASP A 148 -7.32 9.05 -10.41
C ASP A 148 -6.31 9.47 -11.50
N VAL A 149 -5.01 9.19 -11.33
CA VAL A 149 -3.96 9.83 -12.15
C VAL A 149 -3.71 9.16 -13.51
N THR A 150 -4.45 8.10 -13.85
CA THR A 150 -4.35 7.45 -15.17
C THR A 150 -5.46 7.82 -16.16
N ASP A 151 -6.46 8.60 -15.74
CA ASP A 151 -7.39 9.19 -16.70
C ASP A 151 -6.74 10.45 -17.29
N LEU A 152 -5.88 10.26 -18.28
CA LEU A 152 -5.44 11.29 -19.24
C LEU A 152 -6.63 11.75 -20.14
N GLN A 153 -7.79 12.03 -19.54
CA GLN A 153 -9.02 12.42 -20.20
C GLN A 153 -8.91 13.76 -20.93
N GLY A 154 -8.02 14.65 -20.49
CA GLY A 154 -7.96 16.04 -21.01
C GLY A 154 -7.11 16.28 -22.25
N CYS A 155 -6.15 15.41 -22.60
CA CYS A 155 -5.12 15.76 -23.61
C CYS A 155 -5.27 15.12 -24.99
N PHE A 156 -6.07 14.06 -25.14
CA PHE A 156 -5.96 13.17 -26.32
C PHE A 156 -7.14 13.20 -27.29
N HIS A 157 -7.98 14.23 -27.28
CA HIS A 157 -9.19 14.27 -28.12
C HIS A 157 -8.95 14.46 -29.64
N ARG A 158 -7.74 14.20 -30.18
CA ARG A 158 -7.51 14.45 -31.62
C ARG A 158 -6.44 13.66 -32.37
N CYS A 159 -5.96 12.53 -31.86
CA CYS A 159 -5.04 11.70 -32.64
C CYS A 159 -5.47 10.24 -32.62
N PHE A 160 -5.50 9.64 -33.81
CA PHE A 160 -5.65 8.23 -34.13
C PHE A 160 -7.06 7.70 -34.44
N SER A 161 -7.34 7.78 -35.75
CA SER A 161 -8.33 7.01 -36.49
C SER A 161 -7.71 5.72 -37.02
N HIS A 162 -8.44 4.61 -36.83
CA HIS A 162 -8.55 3.39 -37.64
C HIS A 162 -7.41 2.35 -37.78
N LYS A 163 -7.88 1.08 -37.69
CA LYS A 163 -7.29 -0.24 -38.05
C LYS A 163 -6.22 -0.76 -37.07
N SER A 164 -6.38 -1.90 -36.41
CA SER A 164 -6.66 -3.21 -37.03
C SER A 164 -7.19 -4.23 -36.00
N TYR A 165 -8.41 -4.71 -36.20
CA TYR A 165 -8.95 -5.94 -35.65
C TYR A 165 -8.83 -7.00 -36.76
N LEU A 166 -8.01 -8.05 -36.62
CA LEU A 166 -8.22 -9.34 -37.31
C LEU A 166 -7.18 -10.45 -37.05
N ASN A 167 -6.10 -10.26 -36.28
CA ASN A 167 -5.04 -11.28 -36.19
C ASN A 167 -4.91 -12.03 -34.84
N CYS A 168 -5.87 -11.95 -33.92
CA CYS A 168 -5.71 -12.51 -32.56
C CYS A 168 -6.44 -13.84 -32.28
N ILE A 169 -7.03 -14.51 -33.28
CA ILE A 169 -7.84 -15.73 -33.04
C ILE A 169 -7.12 -17.04 -33.41
N GLN A 170 -5.90 -17.00 -33.97
CA GLN A 170 -5.23 -18.23 -34.41
C GLN A 170 -4.35 -18.93 -33.35
N SER A 171 -4.04 -18.30 -32.21
CA SER A 171 -3.02 -18.82 -31.26
C SER A 171 -3.57 -19.68 -30.11
N ILE A 172 -4.88 -19.89 -30.02
CA ILE A 172 -5.51 -20.54 -28.85
C ILE A 172 -5.54 -22.09 -28.97
N ILE A 173 -5.26 -22.67 -30.15
CA ILE A 173 -5.43 -24.12 -30.38
C ILE A 173 -4.14 -24.93 -30.12
N GLN A 174 -2.97 -24.32 -29.99
CA GLN A 174 -1.70 -25.06 -29.78
C GLN A 174 -1.29 -25.27 -28.31
N LEU A 175 -1.93 -24.59 -27.35
CA LEU A 175 -1.55 -24.68 -25.92
C LEU A 175 -2.24 -25.82 -25.15
N PHE A 176 -3.24 -26.48 -25.74
CA PHE A 176 -4.02 -27.51 -25.05
C PHE A 176 -3.38 -28.92 -25.05
N SER A 177 -2.26 -29.13 -25.74
CA SER A 177 -1.57 -30.44 -25.75
C SER A 177 -0.36 -30.53 -24.80
N PHE A 178 0.04 -29.45 -24.13
CA PHE A 178 1.22 -29.44 -23.25
C PHE A 178 0.90 -29.58 -21.75
N ILE A 179 -0.35 -29.37 -21.35
CA ILE A 179 -0.75 -29.35 -19.93
C ILE A 179 -1.01 -30.77 -19.37
N LEU A 180 -1.04 -31.81 -20.21
CA LEU A 180 -1.35 -33.18 -19.77
C LEU A 180 -0.13 -34.03 -19.36
N LEU A 181 1.11 -33.52 -19.46
CA LEU A 181 2.32 -34.32 -19.18
C LEU A 181 3.06 -33.95 -17.88
N LEU A 182 2.64 -32.93 -17.14
CA LEU A 182 3.41 -32.37 -16.01
C LEU A 182 2.82 -32.63 -14.61
N VAL A 183 1.87 -33.57 -14.50
CA VAL A 183 1.15 -33.87 -13.23
C VAL A 183 1.77 -35.04 -12.43
N VAL A 184 2.87 -35.67 -12.87
CA VAL A 184 3.32 -36.95 -12.26
C VAL A 184 4.69 -36.94 -11.56
N HIS A 185 5.42 -35.84 -11.48
CA HIS A 185 6.73 -35.87 -10.78
C HIS A 185 7.00 -34.59 -10.01
N LEU A 186 6.64 -34.57 -8.71
CA LEU A 186 7.41 -34.01 -7.58
C LEU A 186 6.58 -34.10 -6.28
N ARG A 187 6.28 -35.34 -5.87
CA ARG A 187 6.16 -35.73 -4.45
C ARG A 187 7.39 -36.60 -4.18
N PRO A 188 8.55 -36.02 -3.82
CA PRO A 188 8.93 -35.97 -2.40
C PRO A 188 9.84 -34.75 -2.09
N LEU A 189 10.29 -34.63 -0.82
CA LEU A 189 11.08 -33.54 -0.22
C LEU A 189 10.26 -32.48 0.52
N ILE A 190 9.35 -32.96 1.36
CA ILE A 190 9.07 -32.34 2.66
C ILE A 190 9.91 -33.13 3.66
N GLU A 191 10.90 -32.50 4.28
CA GLU A 191 11.23 -32.58 5.72
C GLU A 191 12.49 -31.76 6.01
N ASP A 192 12.56 -31.23 7.23
CA ASP A 192 13.67 -30.51 7.88
C ASP A 192 13.89 -29.01 7.58
N SER A 193 13.27 -28.19 8.45
CA SER A 193 14.03 -27.25 9.30
C SER A 193 13.10 -26.56 10.29
N LYS A 194 12.85 -27.19 11.44
CA LYS A 194 12.50 -26.44 12.65
C LYS A 194 13.78 -25.75 13.10
N ILE A 195 13.97 -24.48 12.72
CA ILE A 195 15.03 -23.66 13.26
C ILE A 195 14.53 -23.19 14.62
N GLU A 196 14.89 -23.93 15.66
CA GLU A 196 14.60 -23.56 17.04
C GLU A 196 15.42 -22.31 17.40
N HIS A 197 14.73 -21.24 17.80
CA HIS A 197 15.36 -20.01 18.25
C HIS A 197 16.13 -20.31 19.56
N PRO A 198 17.43 -19.95 19.67
CA PRO A 198 18.24 -20.30 20.84
C PRO A 198 17.75 -19.66 22.15
N GLY A 199 16.88 -18.66 22.08
CA GLY A 199 16.22 -18.03 23.22
C GLY A 199 14.80 -18.53 23.52
N GLY A 200 14.30 -19.55 22.83
CA GLY A 200 12.92 -20.03 22.97
C GLY A 200 11.91 -19.32 22.05
N GLU A 201 10.74 -19.91 21.86
CA GLU A 201 9.65 -19.37 21.04
C GLU A 201 8.86 -18.29 21.79
N GLU A 202 8.83 -18.38 23.12
CA GLU A 202 8.11 -17.49 24.04
C GLU A 202 8.54 -16.02 23.91
N VAL A 203 9.85 -15.76 23.83
CA VAL A 203 10.40 -14.40 23.69
C VAL A 203 10.06 -13.78 22.32
N LEU A 204 10.04 -14.58 21.26
CA LEU A 204 9.63 -14.12 19.93
C LEU A 204 8.15 -13.78 19.90
N MET A 205 7.33 -14.56 20.60
CA MET A 205 5.90 -14.31 20.73
C MET A 205 5.63 -13.05 21.56
N GLU A 206 6.33 -12.82 22.66
CA GLU A 206 6.16 -11.63 23.50
C GLU A 206 6.51 -10.34 22.76
N GLN A 207 7.62 -10.34 22.01
CA GLN A 207 8.14 -9.16 21.32
C GLN A 207 7.66 -9.03 19.85
N ALA A 208 6.82 -9.95 19.36
CA ALA A 208 6.31 -9.91 18.00
C ALA A 208 5.47 -8.64 17.76
N GLY A 209 5.89 -7.85 16.76
CA GLY A 209 5.16 -6.66 16.30
C GLY A 209 5.51 -5.36 16.99
N ALA A 210 6.45 -5.37 17.94
CA ALA A 210 7.00 -4.18 18.60
C ALA A 210 8.49 -4.00 18.28
N ASP A 211 9.05 -2.83 18.58
CA ASP A 211 10.49 -2.60 18.48
C ASP A 211 11.20 -3.26 19.67
N ALA A 212 11.85 -4.38 19.41
CA ALA A 212 12.56 -5.17 20.43
C ALA A 212 14.04 -4.76 20.60
N SER A 213 14.47 -3.64 20.01
CA SER A 213 15.89 -3.23 19.99
C SER A 213 16.46 -3.02 21.40
N GLU A 214 15.70 -2.39 22.31
CA GLU A 214 16.10 -2.20 23.70
C GLU A 214 16.19 -3.53 24.46
N SER A 215 15.16 -4.38 24.30
CA SER A 215 15.14 -5.71 24.93
C SER A 215 16.26 -6.63 24.44
N PHE A 216 16.71 -6.47 23.19
CA PHE A 216 17.84 -7.24 22.64
C PHE A 216 19.19 -6.77 23.19
N GLU A 217 19.40 -5.46 23.35
CA GLU A 217 20.65 -4.92 23.90
C GLU A 217 20.78 -5.18 25.40
N ASP A 218 19.67 -5.15 26.15
CA ASP A 218 19.65 -5.40 27.60
C ASP A 218 20.01 -6.83 28.00
N VAL A 219 19.75 -7.81 27.12
CA VAL A 219 20.07 -9.23 27.37
C VAL A 219 21.56 -9.54 27.17
N GLY A 220 22.31 -8.68 26.47
CA GLY A 220 23.77 -8.81 26.35
C GLY A 220 24.22 -10.02 25.51
N HIS A 221 23.66 -10.17 24.31
CA HIS A 221 24.01 -11.28 23.40
C HIS A 221 25.47 -11.24 22.90
N SER A 222 26.04 -12.43 22.64
CA SER A 222 27.40 -12.59 22.09
C SER A 222 27.55 -12.01 20.67
N SER A 223 28.80 -11.77 20.24
CA SER A 223 29.11 -11.26 18.89
C SER A 223 28.52 -12.13 17.78
N ASP A 224 28.53 -13.45 17.97
CA ASP A 224 28.06 -14.43 16.99
C ASP A 224 26.53 -14.37 16.82
N ALA A 225 25.80 -14.12 17.90
CA ALA A 225 24.34 -13.91 17.85
C ALA A 225 23.97 -12.64 17.08
N ARG A 226 24.77 -11.57 17.22
CA ARG A 226 24.59 -10.33 16.44
C ARG A 226 24.92 -10.52 14.96
N GLU A 227 25.85 -11.41 14.63
CA GLU A 227 26.17 -11.75 13.24
C GLU A 227 25.05 -12.57 12.58
N MET A 228 24.46 -13.52 13.31
CA MET A 228 23.29 -14.27 12.83
C MET A 228 22.06 -13.37 12.62
N LEU A 229 21.83 -12.37 13.47
CA LEU A 229 20.70 -11.44 13.32
C LEU A 229 20.70 -10.71 11.96
N LYS A 230 21.88 -10.40 11.41
CA LYS A 230 22.01 -9.77 10.09
C LYS A 230 21.47 -10.65 8.96
N GLN A 231 21.51 -11.96 9.11
CA GLN A 231 21.00 -12.89 8.10
C GLN A 231 19.47 -12.93 8.04
N TYR A 232 18.80 -12.57 9.14
CA TYR A 232 17.34 -12.54 9.26
C TYR A 232 16.75 -11.13 9.13
N TYR A 233 17.57 -10.11 8.90
CA TYR A 233 17.11 -8.74 8.69
C TYR A 233 16.46 -8.58 7.31
N ILE A 234 15.16 -8.28 7.30
CA ILE A 234 14.35 -8.15 6.07
C ILE A 234 14.24 -6.69 5.61
N GLY A 235 14.32 -5.71 6.52
CA GLY A 235 14.21 -4.27 6.25
C GLY A 235 13.43 -3.48 7.31
N ASP A 236 13.38 -2.16 7.17
CA ASP A 236 12.70 -1.27 8.12
C ASP A 236 11.20 -1.15 7.83
N VAL A 237 10.38 -1.11 8.89
CA VAL A 237 8.93 -0.92 8.79
C VAL A 237 8.63 0.54 8.46
N HIS A 238 7.74 0.76 7.48
CA HIS A 238 7.33 2.11 7.08
C HIS A 238 6.66 2.85 8.26
N PRO A 239 7.01 4.14 8.51
CA PRO A 239 6.56 4.86 9.72
C PRO A 239 5.04 4.98 9.85
N ASN A 240 4.30 4.99 8.73
CA ASN A 240 2.83 5.02 8.74
C ASN A 240 2.16 3.71 9.19
N ASP A 241 2.89 2.60 9.27
CA ASP A 241 2.36 1.31 9.73
C ASP A 241 2.71 1.05 11.20
N LEU A 242 3.53 1.90 11.85
CA LEU A 242 3.75 1.86 13.29
C LEU A 242 2.44 2.19 14.01
N LYS A 243 1.92 1.24 14.79
CA LYS A 243 0.78 1.48 15.67
C LYS A 243 1.26 2.45 16.77
N PRO A 244 0.53 3.53 17.10
CA PRO A 244 0.89 4.33 18.28
C PRO A 244 0.74 3.43 19.51
N GLU A 245 1.83 3.22 20.23
CA GLU A 245 1.80 2.43 21.46
C GLU A 245 0.93 3.13 22.52
N SER A 246 -0.08 2.41 22.98
CA SER A 246 -0.84 2.75 24.18
C SER A 246 -0.14 2.11 25.38
N GLY A 247 0.60 2.87 26.20
CA GLY A 247 1.22 2.30 27.41
C GLY A 247 2.19 3.14 28.26
N SER A 248 1.81 4.35 28.68
CA SER A 248 2.22 5.06 29.92
C SER A 248 3.69 5.09 30.40
N LYS A 249 4.29 6.29 30.37
CA LYS A 249 4.94 6.93 31.54
C LYS A 249 4.97 8.45 31.38
N ASP A 250 4.47 9.13 32.41
CA ASP A 250 4.38 10.58 32.52
C ASP A 250 5.73 11.28 32.36
N SER A 251 5.76 12.33 31.55
CA SER A 251 6.45 13.55 31.94
C SER A 251 5.68 14.75 31.38
N SER A 252 5.10 15.49 32.31
CA SER A 252 4.50 16.80 32.13
C SER A 252 5.45 17.76 31.40
N LYS A 253 5.13 18.13 30.16
CA LYS A 253 5.42 19.46 29.60
C LYS A 253 4.21 19.95 28.82
N ASP A 254 3.62 20.97 29.41
CA ASP A 254 2.47 21.74 28.98
C ASP A 254 2.69 22.34 27.58
N SER A 255 1.77 22.06 26.66
CA SER A 255 1.48 22.91 25.51
C SER A 255 0.03 22.69 25.08
N THR A 256 -0.88 23.35 25.81
CA THR A 256 -2.16 23.90 25.33
C THR A 256 -2.64 23.39 23.96
N CYS A 257 -3.43 22.31 23.94
CA CYS A 257 -4.39 22.04 22.86
C CYS A 257 -5.81 22.05 23.43
N ARG A 258 -6.40 23.25 23.49
CA ARG A 258 -7.81 23.42 23.83
C ARG A 258 -8.66 22.76 22.74
N SER A 259 -9.31 21.65 23.10
CA SER A 259 -10.33 20.97 22.29
C SER A 259 -11.34 21.97 21.73
N CYS A 260 -11.54 21.88 20.42
CA CYS A 260 -12.29 22.79 19.54
C CYS A 260 -13.77 22.99 19.91
N TRP A 261 -14.29 22.29 20.92
CA TRP A 261 -15.66 22.43 21.42
C TRP A 261 -15.86 23.61 22.38
N SER A 262 -14.78 24.09 23.01
CA SER A 262 -14.80 25.22 23.96
C SER A 262 -15.22 26.55 23.29
N TYR A 263 -14.84 26.75 22.03
CA TYR A 263 -15.10 27.99 21.30
C TYR A 263 -16.58 28.23 20.96
N TRP A 264 -17.41 27.19 20.97
CA TRP A 264 -18.85 27.30 20.73
C TRP A 264 -19.67 27.43 22.01
N ILE A 265 -19.17 26.90 23.12
CA ILE A 265 -19.90 26.90 24.40
C ILE A 265 -19.85 28.29 25.06
N LEU A 266 -18.72 28.98 25.01
CA LEU A 266 -18.55 30.31 25.60
C LEU A 266 -19.52 31.38 25.06
N PRO A 267 -19.73 31.55 23.74
CA PRO A 267 -20.69 32.53 23.24
C PRO A 267 -22.15 32.19 23.59
N ILE A 268 -22.50 30.90 23.66
CA ILE A 268 -23.86 30.47 24.03
C ILE A 268 -24.15 30.80 25.51
N ILE A 269 -23.21 30.50 26.41
CA ILE A 269 -23.36 30.85 27.83
C ILE A 269 -23.42 32.38 28.01
N GLY A 270 -22.58 33.12 27.29
CA GLY A 270 -22.61 34.59 27.32
C GLY A 270 -23.95 35.18 26.89
N ALA A 271 -24.55 34.66 25.81
CA ALA A 271 -25.86 35.10 25.33
C ALA A 271 -26.99 34.79 26.33
N VAL A 272 -26.95 33.63 26.99
CA VAL A 272 -27.95 33.24 28.00
C VAL A 272 -27.87 34.13 29.24
N VAL A 273 -26.66 34.39 29.75
CA VAL A 273 -26.46 35.25 30.92
C VAL A 273 -26.90 36.69 30.62
N LEU A 274 -26.54 37.22 29.46
CA LEU A 274 -26.94 38.57 29.06
C LEU A 274 -28.46 38.67 28.88
N GLY A 275 -29.11 37.63 28.33
CA GLY A 275 -30.57 37.56 28.23
C GLY A 275 -31.26 37.52 29.60
N PHE A 276 -30.72 36.78 30.57
CA PHE A 276 -31.23 36.74 31.93
C PHE A 276 -31.07 38.08 32.65
N LEU A 277 -29.92 38.73 32.50
CA LEU A 277 -29.68 40.07 33.07
C LEU A 277 -30.61 41.13 32.45
N TYR A 278 -30.84 41.07 31.14
CA TYR A 278 -31.79 41.96 30.47
C TYR A 278 -33.22 41.74 30.98
N ARG A 279 -33.64 40.48 31.15
CA ARG A 279 -34.94 40.14 31.75
C ARG A 279 -35.08 40.67 33.17
N TYR A 280 -34.02 40.60 33.98
CA TYR A 280 -34.02 41.12 35.35
C TYR A 280 -34.16 42.64 35.34
N TYR A 281 -33.36 43.35 34.53
CA TYR A 281 -33.41 44.81 34.43
C TYR A 281 -34.77 45.32 33.93
N VAL A 282 -35.38 44.64 32.95
CA VAL A 282 -36.72 44.99 32.44
C VAL A 282 -37.83 44.70 33.45
N SER A 283 -37.63 43.74 34.37
CA SER A 283 -38.59 43.50 35.45
C SER A 283 -38.56 44.62 36.50
N GLU A 284 -37.38 45.19 36.77
CA GLU A 284 -37.19 46.26 37.73
C GLU A 284 -37.71 47.62 37.19
N SER A 285 -37.62 47.85 35.87
CA SER A 285 -38.18 49.06 35.25
C SER A 285 -39.71 49.10 35.17
N LYS A 286 -40.39 47.97 35.44
CA LYS A 286 -41.86 47.90 35.50
C LYS A 286 -42.44 48.07 36.91
N SER A 287 -41.60 48.17 37.94
CA SER A 287 -42.00 48.39 39.34
C SER A 287 -41.81 49.83 39.83
N SER A 288 -41.67 50.81 38.93
CA SER A 288 -41.84 52.25 39.23
C SER A 288 -43.16 52.77 38.66
#